data_AF-A0AAV7IPX9-F1
#
_entry.id   AF-A0AAV7IPX9-F1
#
_cell.length_a   1.000
_cell.length_b   1.000
_cell.length_c   1.000
_cell.angle_alpha   90.00
_cell.angle_beta   90.00
_cell.angle_gamma   90.00
#
_symmetry.space_group_name_H-M   'P 1'
#
loop_
_entity.id
_entity.type
_entity.pdbx_description
1 polymer ?
#
loop_
_entity_poly.entity_id
_entity_poly.type
_entity_poly.pdbx_seq_one_letter_code
_entity_poly.pdbx_strand_id
1 'polypeptide(L)'
;MTRKIGGDSKNIIKYSVKNFNNFSNRKRTLSYRPWGSSEDGVIEFESLTSTALEGALNVIRESFFPEENVCIGCDIQSEPGASEELEQLCMHTAKDGVSVVAIDVNTMEVVGVAFNKLHVNLKKNSLIFLSLH
;
A
#
# COMPACT_ATOMS: atom_id res chain seq x y z
N MET A 1 -41.47 -15.14 44.49
CA MET A 1 -42.33 -14.60 43.42
C MET A 1 -41.95 -13.13 43.26
N THR A 2 -41.27 -12.79 42.14
CA THR A 2 -41.24 -11.49 41.40
C THR A 2 -41.42 -10.16 42.15
N ARG A 3 -40.75 -9.03 41.87
CA ARG A 3 -39.72 -8.52 40.94
C ARG A 3 -39.57 -7.03 41.36
N LYS A 4 -38.39 -6.40 41.25
CA LYS A 4 -38.31 -4.99 40.85
C LYS A 4 -36.95 -4.68 40.21
N ILE A 5 -37.04 -3.86 39.17
CA ILE A 5 -36.08 -3.56 38.11
C ILE A 5 -35.33 -2.28 38.50
N GLY A 6 -34.05 -2.13 38.14
CA GLY A 6 -33.41 -0.82 38.21
C GLY A 6 -31.92 -0.77 37.89
N GLY A 7 -31.61 -0.48 36.62
CA GLY A 7 -30.57 0.49 36.23
C GLY A 7 -29.11 0.19 36.52
N ASP A 8 -28.45 -0.45 35.54
CA ASP A 8 -27.00 -0.55 35.43
C ASP A 8 -26.38 0.83 35.14
N SER A 9 -25.64 1.38 36.09
CA SER A 9 -24.75 2.51 35.85
C SER A 9 -23.67 2.54 36.93
N LYS A 10 -22.51 1.95 36.62
CA LYS A 10 -21.14 2.32 37.04
C LYS A 10 -20.20 1.13 36.87
N ASN A 11 -19.76 0.90 35.64
CA ASN A 11 -18.45 0.29 35.39
C ASN A 11 -17.68 1.22 34.44
N ILE A 12 -17.19 2.32 35.01
CA ILE A 12 -16.19 3.18 34.36
C ILE A 12 -14.88 2.39 34.41
N ILE A 13 -14.63 1.58 33.37
CA ILE A 13 -13.31 1.02 33.13
C ILE A 13 -12.47 2.14 32.53
N LYS A 14 -11.63 2.74 33.37
CA LYS A 14 -10.50 3.57 32.94
C LYS A 14 -9.59 2.70 32.07
N TYR A 15 -9.59 2.91 30.76
CA TYR A 15 -8.59 2.30 29.88
C TYR A 15 -7.24 2.96 30.16
N SER A 16 -6.47 2.32 31.03
CA SER A 16 -5.04 2.58 31.20
C SER A 16 -4.33 2.17 29.91
N VAL A 17 -3.55 3.10 29.35
CA VAL A 17 -2.62 2.87 28.23
C VAL A 17 -1.63 1.79 28.68
N LYS A 18 -1.95 0.52 28.38
CA LYS A 18 -1.05 -0.61 28.59
C LYS A 18 -0.39 -0.99 27.28
N ASN A 19 0.91 -0.70 27.22
CA ASN A 19 1.95 -1.46 26.53
C ASN A 19 1.84 -1.60 25.00
N PHE A 20 2.48 -0.67 24.31
CA PHE A 20 2.93 -0.78 22.91
C PHE A 20 4.08 -1.79 22.68
N ASN A 21 4.26 -2.78 23.56
CA ASN A 21 5.31 -3.80 23.43
C ASN A 21 4.68 -5.20 23.41
N ASN A 22 4.05 -5.53 22.30
CA ASN A 22 3.85 -6.91 21.87
C ASN A 22 4.23 -6.97 20.38
N PHE A 23 5.54 -6.94 20.10
CA PHE A 23 6.02 -7.35 18.80
C PHE A 23 5.58 -8.80 18.58
N SER A 24 4.77 -9.01 17.54
CA SER A 24 4.29 -10.33 17.18
C SER A 24 5.46 -11.30 17.04
N ASN A 25 5.37 -12.50 17.63
CA ASN A 25 6.29 -13.63 17.40
C ASN A 25 6.29 -14.16 15.95
N ARG A 26 5.75 -13.40 15.00
CA ARG A 26 5.85 -13.72 13.58
C ARG A 26 7.28 -13.40 13.16
N LYS A 27 8.03 -14.43 12.72
CA LYS A 27 9.31 -14.24 12.01
C LYS A 27 9.07 -13.16 10.95
N ARG A 28 9.78 -12.04 11.03
CA ARG A 28 9.80 -11.04 9.95
C ARG A 28 10.18 -11.79 8.68
N THR A 29 9.24 -11.93 7.76
CA THR A 29 9.54 -12.42 6.42
C THR A 29 10.48 -11.43 5.74
N LEU A 30 11.40 -11.94 4.91
CA LEU A 30 12.34 -11.15 4.14
C LEU A 30 11.60 -10.03 3.39
N SER A 31 12.27 -8.90 3.15
CA SER A 31 11.75 -7.78 2.36
C SER A 31 11.36 -8.20 0.93
N TYR A 32 11.95 -9.29 0.47
CA TYR A 32 11.62 -9.98 -0.77
C TYR A 32 10.61 -11.09 -0.52
N ARG A 33 9.45 -10.99 -1.18
CA ARG A 33 8.40 -12.01 -1.21
C ARG A 33 7.92 -12.15 -2.65
N PRO A 34 8.08 -13.33 -3.28
CA PRO A 34 7.38 -13.65 -4.52
C PRO A 34 5.87 -13.74 -4.29
N TRP A 35 5.10 -13.20 -5.22
CA TRP A 35 3.64 -13.23 -5.22
C TRP A 35 3.10 -14.24 -6.25
N GLY A 36 3.85 -14.50 -7.31
CA GLY A 36 3.53 -15.46 -8.35
C GLY A 36 4.23 -15.12 -9.66
N SER A 37 3.76 -15.71 -10.75
CA SER A 37 4.21 -15.41 -12.11
C SER A 37 3.02 -15.38 -13.07
N SER A 38 3.22 -14.86 -14.28
CA SER A 38 2.30 -15.10 -15.40
C SER A 38 2.26 -16.59 -15.75
N GLU A 39 1.23 -17.00 -16.51
CA GLU A 39 1.02 -18.41 -16.91
C GLU A 39 2.17 -18.95 -17.76
N ASP A 40 2.76 -18.11 -18.61
CA ASP A 40 3.94 -18.42 -19.43
C ASP A 40 5.27 -18.27 -18.69
N GLY A 41 5.24 -17.80 -17.44
CA GLY A 41 6.43 -17.58 -16.61
C GLY A 41 7.35 -16.44 -17.08
N VAL A 42 6.92 -15.64 -18.06
CA VAL A 42 7.72 -14.52 -18.59
C VAL A 42 7.75 -13.34 -17.62
N ILE A 43 6.70 -13.18 -16.82
CA ILE A 43 6.59 -12.11 -15.82
C ILE A 43 6.57 -12.71 -14.42
N GLU A 44 7.44 -12.24 -13.53
CA GLU A 44 7.39 -12.51 -12.09
C GLU A 44 6.78 -11.34 -11.34
N PHE A 45 5.94 -11.64 -10.34
CA PHE A 45 5.36 -10.67 -9.44
C PHE A 45 6.03 -10.76 -8.07
N GLU A 46 6.54 -9.63 -7.57
CA GLU A 46 7.24 -9.58 -6.28
C GLU A 46 6.90 -8.32 -5.48
N SER A 47 7.14 -8.36 -4.17
CA SER A 47 7.06 -7.16 -3.34
C SER A 47 8.06 -6.10 -3.81
N LEU A 48 7.60 -4.86 -3.93
CA LEU A 48 8.44 -3.73 -4.32
C LEU A 48 9.60 -3.56 -3.33
N THR A 49 10.83 -3.61 -3.85
CA THR A 49 12.07 -3.40 -3.11
C THR A 49 12.67 -2.02 -3.42
N SER A 50 13.62 -1.57 -2.61
CA SER A 50 14.33 -0.30 -2.87
C SER A 50 15.11 -0.31 -4.19
N THR A 51 15.58 -1.46 -4.63
CA THR A 51 16.30 -1.62 -5.91
C THR A 51 15.37 -1.55 -7.11
N ALA A 52 14.13 -2.01 -6.98
CA ALA A 52 13.12 -1.95 -8.04
C ALA A 52 12.35 -0.62 -8.09
N LEU A 53 12.54 0.27 -7.10
CA LEU A 53 11.78 1.52 -6.99
C LEU A 53 11.95 2.44 -8.20
N GLU A 54 13.18 2.61 -8.70
CA GLU A 54 13.40 3.49 -9.85
C GLU A 54 12.71 2.96 -11.12
N GLY A 55 12.80 1.65 -11.37
CA GLY A 55 12.08 1.02 -12.49
C GLY A 55 10.56 1.17 -12.36
N ALA A 56 10.03 1.02 -11.14
CA ALA A 56 8.62 1.26 -10.87
C ALA A 56 8.20 2.71 -11.10
N LEU A 57 9.00 3.70 -10.69
CA LEU A 57 8.74 5.11 -10.96
C LEU A 57 8.83 5.40 -12.46
N ASN A 58 9.75 4.76 -13.18
CA ASN A 58 9.84 4.89 -14.63
C ASN A 58 8.56 4.40 -15.34
N VAL A 59 7.99 3.27 -14.91
CA VAL A 59 6.67 2.81 -15.41
C VAL A 59 5.58 3.86 -15.17
N ILE A 60 5.59 4.55 -14.03
CA ILE A 60 4.63 5.63 -13.77
C ILE A 60 4.84 6.82 -14.73
N ARG A 61 6.09 7.25 -14.93
CA ARG A 61 6.42 8.39 -15.80
C ARG A 61 6.08 8.12 -17.27
N GLU A 62 6.48 6.96 -17.76
CA GLU A 62 6.42 6.63 -19.19
C GLU A 62 5.08 6.04 -19.62
N SER A 63 4.34 5.41 -18.71
CA SER A 63 3.09 4.73 -19.05
C SER A 63 1.87 5.29 -18.32
N PHE A 64 1.95 5.54 -17.01
CA PHE A 64 0.77 5.94 -16.23
C PHE A 64 0.37 7.40 -16.48
N PHE A 65 1.31 8.35 -16.33
CA PHE A 65 1.03 9.77 -16.54
C PHE A 65 0.47 10.12 -17.93
N PRO A 66 0.99 9.57 -19.06
CA PRO A 66 0.47 9.89 -20.39
C PRO A 66 -0.87 9.21 -20.73
N GLU A 67 -1.17 8.04 -20.14
CA GLU A 67 -2.29 7.20 -20.60
C GLU A 67 -3.48 7.13 -19.62
N GLU A 68 -3.31 7.50 -18.34
CA GLU A 68 -4.40 7.46 -17.37
C GLU A 68 -5.34 8.67 -17.51
N ASN A 69 -6.65 8.39 -17.54
CA ASN A 69 -7.67 9.39 -17.88
C ASN A 69 -7.70 10.60 -16.95
N VAL A 70 -7.48 10.43 -15.65
CA VAL A 70 -7.42 11.55 -14.69
C VAL A 70 -6.13 12.34 -14.87
N CYS A 71 -4.99 11.68 -15.11
CA CYS A 71 -3.73 12.35 -15.41
C CYS A 71 -3.84 13.22 -16.67
N ILE A 72 -4.45 12.69 -17.73
CA ILE A 72 -4.76 13.42 -18.96
C ILE A 72 -5.74 14.56 -18.67
N GLY A 73 -6.85 14.27 -17.98
CA GLY A 73 -7.90 15.24 -17.69
C GLY A 73 -7.46 16.38 -16.77
N CYS A 74 -6.46 16.16 -15.93
CA CYS A 74 -5.85 17.15 -15.05
C CYS A 74 -4.56 17.76 -15.62
N ASP A 75 -4.16 17.40 -16.85
CA ASP A 75 -2.97 17.90 -17.55
C ASP A 75 -1.67 17.74 -16.73
N ILE A 76 -1.53 16.60 -16.05
CA ILE A 76 -0.41 16.31 -15.12
C ILE A 76 0.96 16.44 -15.79
N GLN A 77 1.06 16.12 -17.08
CA GLN A 77 2.32 16.20 -17.81
C GLN A 77 2.73 17.63 -18.19
N SER A 78 1.77 18.54 -18.39
CA SER A 78 2.06 19.90 -18.82
C SER A 78 2.20 20.87 -17.63
N GLU A 79 1.53 20.57 -16.50
CA GLU A 79 1.60 21.40 -15.30
C GLU A 79 2.95 21.18 -14.56
N PRO A 80 3.80 22.22 -14.45
CA PRO A 80 5.10 22.08 -13.81
C PRO A 80 5.00 21.63 -12.35
N GLY A 81 5.66 20.52 -12.01
CA GLY A 81 5.70 19.99 -10.65
C GLY A 81 4.59 18.99 -10.31
N ALA A 82 3.53 18.90 -11.12
CA ALA A 82 2.40 17.99 -10.85
C ALA A 82 2.81 16.52 -10.91
N SER A 83 3.61 16.15 -11.92
CA SER A 83 4.18 14.80 -12.05
C SER A 83 5.07 14.44 -10.87
N GLU A 84 5.88 15.38 -10.39
CA GLU A 84 6.82 15.20 -9.29
C GLU A 84 6.09 15.02 -7.95
N GLU A 85 5.02 15.77 -7.72
CA GLU A 85 4.18 15.59 -6.52
C GLU A 85 3.49 14.23 -6.52
N LEU A 86 2.98 13.78 -7.67
CA LEU A 86 2.34 12.48 -7.79
C LEU A 86 3.35 11.33 -7.65
N GLU A 87 4.56 11.49 -8.19
CA GLU A 87 5.67 10.57 -7.98
C GLU A 87 6.06 10.48 -6.49
N GLN A 88 6.15 11.62 -5.81
CA GLN A 88 6.39 11.66 -4.37
C GLN A 88 5.28 10.92 -3.61
N LEU A 89 4.02 11.01 -4.03
CA LEU A 89 2.92 10.23 -3.44
C LEU A 89 3.14 8.72 -3.60
N CYS A 90 3.57 8.26 -4.78
CA CYS A 90 3.94 6.87 -5.02
C CYS A 90 5.08 6.41 -4.08
N MET A 91 6.13 7.23 -3.94
CA MET A 91 7.24 6.95 -3.01
C MET A 91 6.78 6.86 -1.55
N HIS A 92 5.86 7.74 -1.12
CA HIS A 92 5.29 7.70 0.23
C HIS A 92 4.41 6.47 0.46
N THR A 93 3.75 5.99 -0.58
CA THR A 93 2.91 4.80 -0.56
C THR A 93 3.76 3.53 -0.49
N ALA A 94 4.86 3.47 -1.24
CA ALA A 94 5.82 2.36 -1.22
C ALA A 94 6.36 2.03 0.18
N LYS A 95 6.53 3.05 1.04
CA LYS A 95 7.04 2.90 2.42
C LYS A 95 6.18 1.99 3.29
N ASP A 96 4.91 1.76 2.94
CA ASP A 96 4.03 0.84 3.67
C ASP A 96 4.39 -0.64 3.43
N GLY A 97 5.26 -0.94 2.45
CA GLY A 97 5.82 -2.27 2.23
C GLY A 97 4.83 -3.29 1.64
N VAL A 98 3.73 -2.81 1.04
CA VAL A 98 2.67 -3.64 0.46
C VAL A 98 2.48 -3.41 -1.05
N SER A 99 3.37 -2.63 -1.66
CA SER A 99 3.39 -2.42 -3.11
C SER A 99 4.02 -3.63 -3.82
N VAL A 100 3.65 -3.86 -5.07
CA VAL A 100 4.04 -5.02 -5.89
C VAL A 100 4.58 -4.53 -7.23
N VAL A 101 5.60 -5.20 -7.76
CA VAL A 101 6.11 -4.98 -9.11
C VAL A 101 5.97 -6.24 -9.95
N ALA A 102 5.85 -6.03 -11.25
CA ALA A 102 5.94 -7.06 -12.29
C ALA A 102 7.28 -6.89 -13.01
N ILE A 103 8.05 -7.97 -13.10
CA ILE A 103 9.40 -7.99 -13.68
C ILE A 103 9.41 -8.96 -14.85
N ASP A 104 9.92 -8.52 -16.01
CA ASP A 104 10.21 -9.42 -17.13
C ASP A 104 11.47 -10.24 -16.80
N VAL A 105 11.35 -11.56 -16.78
CA VAL A 105 12.42 -12.48 -16.36
C VAL A 105 13.61 -12.47 -17.33
N ASN A 106 13.40 -12.11 -18.59
CA ASN A 106 14.46 -12.11 -19.60
C ASN A 106 15.32 -10.86 -19.51
N THR A 107 14.70 -9.70 -19.30
CA THR A 107 15.39 -8.40 -19.25
C THR A 107 15.73 -7.98 -17.82
N MET A 108 15.07 -8.57 -16.83
CA MET A 108 15.11 -8.16 -15.42
C MET A 108 14.61 -6.73 -15.18
N GLU A 109 13.80 -6.19 -16.11
CA GLU A 109 13.24 -4.85 -16.01
C GLU A 109 11.86 -4.86 -15.38
N VAL A 110 11.54 -3.79 -14.64
CA VAL A 110 10.20 -3.58 -14.11
C VAL A 110 9.29 -3.14 -15.26
N VAL A 111 8.29 -3.95 -15.56
CA VAL A 111 7.31 -3.73 -16.63
C VAL A 111 5.93 -3.32 -16.11
N GLY A 112 5.73 -3.39 -14.79
CA GLY A 112 4.49 -2.98 -14.13
C GLY A 112 4.67 -2.75 -12.64
N VAL A 113 3.80 -1.93 -12.05
CA VAL A 113 3.80 -1.66 -10.61
C VAL A 113 2.38 -1.41 -10.11
N ALA A 114 2.12 -1.84 -8.88
CA ALA A 114 0.96 -1.43 -8.08
C ALA A 114 1.44 -0.78 -6.78
N PHE A 115 1.30 0.55 -6.68
CA PHE A 115 1.60 1.29 -5.45
C PHE A 115 0.40 1.21 -4.50
N ASN A 116 0.60 0.55 -3.37
CA ASN A 116 -0.46 0.23 -2.42
C ASN A 116 -0.27 0.92 -1.08
N LYS A 117 -1.33 1.57 -0.58
CA LYS A 117 -1.35 2.25 0.73
C LYS A 117 -2.15 1.44 1.75
N LEU A 118 -1.61 1.34 2.97
CA LEU A 118 -2.38 0.87 4.12
C LEU A 118 -3.03 2.06 4.81
N HIS A 119 -4.35 2.19 4.65
CA HIS A 119 -5.12 3.22 5.33
C HIS A 119 -5.70 2.68 6.64
N VAL A 120 -5.39 3.32 7.76
CA VAL A 120 -5.90 2.92 9.09
C VAL A 120 -7.10 3.78 9.46
N ASN A 121 -8.27 3.16 9.56
CA ASN A 121 -9.43 3.83 10.17
C ASN A 121 -9.39 3.66 11.69
N LEU A 122 -8.81 4.65 12.37
CA LEU A 122 -8.63 4.67 13.83
C LEU A 122 -9.95 4.61 14.62
N LYS A 123 -11.09 4.98 14.01
CA LYS A 123 -12.40 4.93 14.68
C LYS A 123 -13.00 3.53 14.68
N LYS A 124 -12.67 2.72 13.67
CA LYS A 124 -13.24 1.38 13.46
C LYS A 124 -12.23 0.25 13.68
N ASN A 125 -10.96 0.57 13.98
CA ASN A 125 -9.84 -0.38 14.03
C ASN A 125 -9.80 -1.32 12.80
N SER A 126 -10.04 -0.75 11.61
CA SER A 126 -10.02 -1.48 10.34
C SER A 126 -8.92 -0.94 9.42
N LEU A 127 -8.34 -1.84 8.63
CA LEU A 127 -7.38 -1.53 7.58
C LEU A 127 -8.12 -1.54 6.23
N ILE A 128 -7.87 -0.52 5.41
CA ILE A 128 -8.33 -0.45 4.03
C ILE A 128 -7.11 -0.46 3.14
N PHE A 129 -7.19 -1.24 2.06
CA PHE A 129 -6.17 -1.31 1.02
C PHE A 129 -6.61 -0.41 -0.14
N LEU A 130 -5.76 0.52 -0.54
CA LEU A 130 -5.98 1.35 -1.71
C LEU A 130 -4.81 1.12 -2.67
N SER A 131 -5.13 0.66 -3.88
CA SER A 131 -4.17 0.59 -4.98
C SER A 131 -4.32 1.87 -5.80
N LEU A 132 -3.20 2.51 -6.11
CA LEU A 132 -3.14 3.49 -7.18
C LEU A 132 -3.03 2.68 -8.50
N HIS A 133 -3.97 2.90 -9.41
CA HIS A 133 -4.11 2.22 -10.70
C HIS A 133 -4.83 3.13 -11.67
#